data_AF-A0A166CB69-F1
#
_entry.id   AF-A0A166CB69-F1
#
_cell.length_a   1.000
_cell.length_b   1.000
_cell.length_c   1.000
_cell.angle_alpha   90.00
_cell.angle_beta   90.00
_cell.angle_gamma   90.00
#
_symmetry.space_group_name_H-M   'P 1'
#
loop_
_entity.id
_entity.type
_entity.pdbx_description
1 polymer ?
#
loop_
_entity_poly.entity_id
_entity_poly.type
_entity_poly.pdbx_seq_one_letter_code
_entity_poly.pdbx_strand_id
1 'polypeptide(L)' 'MTLIDTEENIIIEAISKVSSNNNKSKSNRTVIPKEIANSINLKNGDSLNWRILTKNDVKFLLVKKIE' A
#
# COMPACT_ATOMS: atom_id res chain seq x y z
N MET A 1 -6.87 -28.23 23.07
CA MET A 1 -6.13 -28.19 21.79
C MET A 1 -6.54 -26.91 21.12
N THR A 2 -5.74 -25.87 21.31
CA THR A 2 -6.09 -24.50 20.93
C THR A 2 -4.83 -23.74 20.56
N LEU A 3 -5.03 -22.67 19.81
CA LEU A 3 -4.07 -21.64 19.36
C LEU A 3 -3.52 -21.88 17.95
N ILE A 4 -4.37 -21.64 16.95
CA ILE A 4 -3.88 -21.08 15.69
C ILE A 4 -4.03 -19.56 15.84
N ASP A 5 -3.13 -18.96 16.62
CA ASP A 5 -2.90 -17.52 16.54
C ASP A 5 -2.12 -17.30 15.23
N THR A 6 -2.84 -17.14 14.12
CA THR A 6 -2.29 -16.43 12.97
C THR A 6 -2.18 -14.96 13.37
N GLU A 7 -1.15 -14.62 14.14
CA GLU A 7 -0.82 -13.23 14.46
C GLU A 7 -0.45 -12.53 13.14
N GLU A 8 -1.41 -11.83 12.56
CA GLU A 8 -1.13 -10.86 11.51
C GLU A 8 -0.34 -9.71 12.13
N ASN A 9 0.98 -9.84 12.10
CA ASN A 9 1.87 -8.83 12.62
C ASN A 9 2.07 -7.73 11.57
N ILE A 10 1.42 -6.58 11.78
CA ILE A 10 1.67 -5.36 10.99
C ILE A 10 3.03 -4.83 11.38
N ILE A 11 3.96 -4.80 10.42
CA ILE A 11 5.35 -4.37 10.64
C ILE A 11 5.49 -2.88 10.32
N ILE A 12 4.83 -2.41 9.27
CA ILE A 12 4.91 -1.03 8.80
C ILE A 12 3.55 -0.59 8.27
N GLU A 13 3.13 0.62 8.64
CA GLU A 13 1.98 1.31 8.06
C GLU A 13 2.43 2.68 7.54
N ALA A 14 2.02 3.04 6.33
CA ALA A 14 2.32 4.33 5.73
C ALA A 14 1.14 4.85 4.91
N ILE A 15 0.88 6.15 4.99
CA ILE A 15 -0.13 6.81 4.17
C ILE A 15 0.58 7.66 3.12
N SER A 16 0.16 7.53 1.87
CA SER A 16 0.69 8.33 0.76
C SER A 16 -0.44 8.97 -0.03
N LYS A 17 -0.15 10.10 -0.68
CA LYS A 17 -1.10 10.76 -1.58
C LYS A 17 -0.70 10.54 -3.03
N VAL A 18 -1.65 10.09 -3.84
CA VAL A 18 -1.49 9.95 -5.28
C VAL A 18 -1.37 11.34 -5.87
N SER A 19 -0.28 11.57 -6.59
CA SER A 19 -0.02 12.84 -7.25
C SER A 19 0.45 12.58 -8.67
N SER A 20 0.01 13.43 -9.58
CA SER A 20 0.50 13.42 -10.96
C SER A 20 2.02 13.58 -10.99
N ASN A 21 2.64 12.91 -11.94
CA ASN A 21 4.07 13.07 -12.16
C ASN A 21 4.36 14.56 -12.41
N ASN A 22 5.34 15.08 -11.68
CA ASN A 22 5.80 16.46 -11.80
C ASN A 22 7.30 16.34 -11.97
N ASN A 23 7.77 16.55 -13.20
CA ASN A 23 9.18 16.39 -13.59
C ASN A 23 10.13 17.34 -12.83
N LYS A 24 9.60 18.31 -12.07
CA LYS A 24 10.38 19.22 -11.22
C LYS A 24 10.44 18.79 -9.74
N SER A 25 9.72 17.74 -9.36
CA SER A 25 9.71 17.26 -7.98
C SER A 25 10.98 16.50 -7.66
N LYS A 26 11.64 16.85 -6.56
CA LYS A 26 12.76 16.08 -5.98
C LYS A 26 12.29 14.96 -5.04
N SER A 27 10.99 14.69 -4.99
CA SER A 27 10.43 13.67 -4.12
C SER A 27 10.71 12.27 -4.68
N ASN A 28 11.21 11.37 -3.82
CA ASN A 28 11.29 9.95 -4.14
C ASN A 28 9.88 9.37 -4.21
N ARG A 29 9.38 9.22 -5.44
CA ARG A 29 8.05 8.70 -5.74
C ARG A 29 8.15 7.26 -6.20
N THR A 30 7.28 6.42 -5.69
CA THR A 30 7.10 5.06 -6.22
C THR A 30 6.11 5.10 -7.38
N VAL A 31 6.45 4.42 -8.48
CA VAL A 31 5.54 4.24 -9.62
C VAL A 31 4.57 3.10 -9.32
N ILE A 32 3.28 3.35 -9.49
CA ILE A 32 2.23 2.33 -9.36
C ILE A 32 1.90 1.81 -10.76
N PRO A 33 1.98 0.49 -11.02
CA PRO A 33 1.55 -0.10 -12.29
C PRO A 33 0.10 0.25 -12.64
N LYS A 34 -0.17 0.44 -13.94
CA LYS A 34 -1.47 0.92 -14.42
C LYS A 34 -2.59 -0.07 -14.12
N GLU A 35 -2.30 -1.37 -14.19
CA GLU A 35 -3.22 -2.46 -13.89
C GLU A 35 -3.73 -2.37 -12.45
N ILE A 36 -2.82 -2.13 -11.51
CA ILE A 36 -3.13 -1.98 -10.07
C ILE A 36 -3.92 -0.69 -9.83
N ALA A 37 -3.48 0.42 -10.45
CA ALA A 37 -4.19 1.69 -10.33
C ALA A 37 -5.63 1.57 -10.85
N ASN A 38 -5.83 0.90 -11.98
CA ASN A 38 -7.15 0.67 -12.56
C ASN A 38 -8.01 -0.27 -11.71
N SER A 39 -7.44 -1.33 -11.14
CA SER A 39 -8.21 -2.32 -10.35
C SER A 39 -8.83 -1.72 -9.09
N ILE A 40 -8.21 -0.67 -8.53
CA ILE A 40 -8.72 0.06 -7.36
C ILE A 40 -9.32 1.44 -7.69
N ASN A 41 -9.53 1.73 -8.98
CA ASN A 41 -10.05 3.02 -9.47
C ASN A 41 -9.31 4.22 -8.85
N LEU A 42 -7.98 4.16 -8.90
CA LEU A 42 -7.08 5.15 -8.33
C LEU A 42 -7.03 6.41 -9.18
N LYS A 43 -7.20 7.57 -8.54
CA LYS A 43 -7.23 8.89 -9.16
C LYS A 43 -6.22 9.82 -8.49
N ASN A 44 -5.85 10.86 -9.23
CA ASN A 44 -5.01 11.92 -8.68
C ASN A 44 -5.69 12.57 -7.47
N GLY A 45 -4.97 12.71 -6.37
CA GLY A 45 -5.49 13.25 -5.10
C GLY A 45 -5.96 12.19 -4.10
N ASP A 46 -6.17 10.94 -4.53
CA ASP A 46 -6.54 9.85 -3.63
C ASP A 46 -5.44 9.57 -2.60
N SER A 47 -5.83 9.04 -1.44
CA SER A 47 -4.89 8.55 -0.43
C SER A 47 -4.81 7.02 -0.47
N LEU A 48 -3.60 6.50 -0.28
CA LEU A 48 -3.33 5.08 -0.17
C LEU A 48 -2.76 4.76 1.21
N ASN A 49 -3.32 3.76 1.86
CA ASN A 49 -2.73 3.09 3.01
C ASN A 49 -1.89 1.90 2.52
N TRP A 50 -0.62 1.89 2.87
CA TRP A 50 0.32 0.82 2.64
C TRP A 50 0.57 0.10 3.96
N ARG A 51 0.36 -1.22 3.96
CA ARG A 51 0.67 -2.06 5.13
C ARG A 51 1.56 -3.21 4.73
N ILE A 52 2.63 -3.41 5.47
CA ILE A 52 3.44 -4.61 5.39
C ILE A 52 3.08 -5.49 6.56
N LEU A 53 2.62 -6.71 6.27
CA LEU A 53 2.31 -7.71 7.28
C LEU A 53 3.09 -8.98 7.00
N THR A 54 3.36 -9.75 8.05
CA THR A 54 3.93 -11.09 7.92
C THR A 54 2.93 -12.12 8.42
N LYS A 55 2.74 -13.18 7.64
CA LYS A 55 1.89 -14.31 7.98
C LYS A 55 2.58 -15.58 7.52
N ASN A 56 2.83 -16.52 8.44
CA ASN A 56 3.56 -17.76 8.18
C ASN A 56 4.92 -17.51 7.47
N ASP A 57 5.72 -16.57 7.97
CA ASP A 57 7.00 -16.12 7.39
C ASP A 57 6.92 -15.53 5.96
N VAL A 58 5.72 -15.36 5.40
CA VAL A 58 5.50 -14.68 4.13
C VAL A 58 5.15 -13.21 4.38
N LYS A 59 5.86 -12.31 3.73
CA LYS A 59 5.58 -10.86 3.77
C LYS A 59 4.57 -10.49 2.70
N PHE A 60 3.51 -9.79 3.09
CA PHE A 60 2.51 -9.24 2.18
C PHE A 60 2.56 -7.72 2.22
N LEU A 61 2.41 -7.09 1.05
CA LEU A 61 2.15 -5.67 0.91
C LEU A 61 0.67 -5.49 0.58
N LEU A 62 -0.10 -5.00 1.55
CA LEU A 62 -1.48 -4.59 1.34
C LEU A 62 -1.53 -3.11 0.96
N VAL A 63 -2.27 -2.81 -0.10
CA VAL A 63 -2.51 -1.45 -0.58
C VAL A 63 -4.01 -1.22 -0.60
N LYS A 64 -4.47 -0.22 0.13
CA LYS A 64 -5.89 0.14 0.19
C LYS A 64 -6.07 1.63 -0.11
N LYS A 65 -7.01 1.95 -1.00
CA LYS A 65 -7.49 3.32 -1.19
C LYS A 65 -8.30 3.76 0.03
N ILE A 66 -7.97 4.92 0.55
CA ILE A 66 -8.69 5.60 1.65
C ILE A 66 -9.50 6.73 1.00
N GLU A 67 -10.79 6.77 1.33
CA GLU A 67 -11.71 7.85 0.91
C GLU A 67 -11.46 9.14 1.70
#